data_AF-A0A3D1PEM4-F1
#
_entry.id   AF-A0A3D1PEM4-F1
#
_cell.length_a   1.000
_cell.length_b   1.000
_cell.length_c   1.000
_cell.angle_alpha   90.00
_cell.angle_beta   90.00
_cell.angle_gamma   90.00
#
_symmetry.space_group_name_H-M   'P 1'
#
loop_
_entity.id
_entity.type
_entity.pdbx_description
1 polymer ?
#
loop_
_entity_poly.entity_id
_entity_poly.type
_entity_poly.pdbx_seq_one_letter_code
_entity_poly.pdbx_strand_id
1 'polypeptide(L)' 'MIRSWMVIGGVTLLVALGANIITPKDVRWFKHLRRPSWLTFEAAIPLIWTTVFICGAWSAYIV' A
#
# COMPACT_ATOMS: atom_id res chain seq x y z
N MET A 1 -9.70 26.87 5.23
CA MET A 1 -10.43 25.58 5.16
C MET A 1 -9.53 24.60 4.42
N ILE A 2 -8.98 23.61 5.12
CA ILE A 2 -8.22 22.54 4.45
C ILE A 2 -9.26 21.68 3.72
N ARG A 3 -9.08 21.50 2.41
CA ARG A 3 -9.95 20.62 1.62
C ARG A 3 -9.73 19.19 2.07
N SER A 4 -10.79 18.41 2.26
CA SER A 4 -10.72 17.01 2.71
C SER A 4 -9.75 16.17 1.87
N TRP A 5 -9.68 16.43 0.56
CA TRP A 5 -8.68 15.89 -0.36
C TRP A 5 -7.23 16.05 0.10
N MET A 6 -6.86 17.19 0.68
CA MET A 6 -5.49 17.45 1.15
C MET A 6 -5.18 16.66 2.43
N VAL A 7 -6.16 16.44 3.29
CA VAL A 7 -6.02 15.59 4.49
C VAL A 7 -5.85 14.13 4.08
N ILE A 8 -6.70 13.64 3.17
CA ILE A 8 -6.61 12.27 2.64
C ILE A 8 -5.25 12.05 1.95
N GLY A 9 -4.83 12.98 1.09
CA GLY A 9 -3.52 12.92 0.45
C GLY A 9 -2.36 12.92 1.46
N GLY A 10 -2.40 13.82 2.46
CA GLY A 10 -1.37 13.91 3.49
C GLY A 10 -1.27 12.66 4.36
N VAL A 11 -2.39 12.11 4.81
CA VAL A 11 -2.44 10.87 5.62
C VAL A 11 -1.96 9.68 4.80
N THR A 12 -2.40 9.56 3.54
CA THR A 12 -1.97 8.47 2.65
C THR A 12 -0.46 8.49 2.42
N LEU A 13 0.11 9.67 2.21
CA LEU A 13 1.53 9.86 1.98
C LEU A 13 2.35 9.58 3.25
N LEU A 14 1.87 10.01 4.42
CA LEU A 14 2.48 9.68 5.72
C LEU A 14 2.49 8.17 5.99
N VAL A 15 1.37 7.48 5.74
CA VAL A 15 1.26 6.03 5.91
C VAL A 15 2.18 5.30 4.94
N ALA A 16 2.22 5.71 3.67
CA ALA A 16 3.09 5.11 2.66
C ALA A 16 4.58 5.28 3.02
N LEU A 17 5.00 6.48 3.46
CA LEU A 17 6.38 6.73 3.88
C LEU A 17 6.72 5.97 5.17
N GLY A 18 5.83 5.98 6.17
CA GLY A 18 6.04 5.27 7.43
C GLY A 18 6.16 3.75 7.24
N ALA A 19 5.32 3.17 6.38
CA ALA A 19 5.38 1.74 6.04
C ALA A 19 6.71 1.36 5.36
N ASN A 20 7.26 2.21 4.49
CA ASN A 20 8.55 1.93 3.85
C ASN A 20 9.74 1.95 4.83
N ILE A 21 9.65 2.73 5.92
CA ILE A 21 10.72 2.86 6.92
C ILE A 21 10.72 1.69 7.93
N ILE A 22 9.55 1.16 8.28
CA ILE A 22 9.41 0.16 9.36
C ILE A 22 9.65 -1.28 8.87
N THR A 23 9.47 -1.55 7.57
CA THR A 23 9.41 -2.92 7.02
C THR A 23 10.73 -3.54 6.48
N PRO A 24 11.95 -2.94 6.57
CA PRO A 24 13.11 -3.51 5.87
C PRO A 24 13.61 -4.86 6.43
N LYS A 25 13.27 -5.20 7.68
CA LYS A 25 13.58 -6.52 8.27
C LYS A 25 12.65 -7.62 7.76
N ASP A 26 11.35 -7.33 7.67
CA ASP A 26 10.34 -8.30 7.23
C ASP A 26 10.50 -8.67 5.76
N VAL A 27 10.89 -7.71 4.89
CA VAL A 27 11.16 -7.99 3.48
C VAL A 27 12.31 -9.00 3.30
N ARG A 28 13.34 -8.91 4.15
CA ARG A 28 14.50 -9.81 4.08
C ARG A 28 14.14 -11.21 4.56
N TRP A 29 13.39 -11.32 5.67
CA TRP A 29 12.86 -12.59 6.16
C TRP A 29 11.88 -13.23 5.15
N PHE A 30 10.97 -12.43 4.58
CA PHE A 30 9.97 -12.87 3.60
C PHE A 30 10.60 -13.44 2.32
N LYS A 31 11.74 -12.89 1.86
CA LYS A 31 12.48 -13.40 0.70
C LYS A 31 13.19 -14.74 0.93
N HIS A 32 13.44 -15.13 2.19
CA HIS A 32 14.08 -16.40 2.53
C HIS A 32 13.08 -17.56 2.69
N LEU A 33 11.77 -17.28 2.70
CA LEU A 33 10.75 -18.31 2.78
C LEU A 33 10.63 -19.06 1.44
N ARG A 34 10.61 -20.39 1.48
CA ARG A 34 10.23 -21.19 0.30
C ARG A 34 8.80 -20.85 -0.09
N ARG A 35 8.60 -20.39 -1.32
CA ARG A 35 7.27 -20.08 -1.83
C ARG A 35 6.73 -21.17 -2.76
N PRO A 36 5.42 -21.45 -2.71
CA PRO A 36 4.78 -22.37 -3.63
C PRO A 36 4.75 -21.76 -5.05
N SER A 37 4.89 -22.61 -6.07
CA SER A 37 4.95 -22.20 -7.49
C SER A 37 3.70 -21.50 -8.01
N TRP A 38 2.57 -21.57 -7.30
CA TRP A 38 1.33 -20.87 -7.63
C TRP A 38 1.33 -19.39 -7.19
N LEU A 39 2.34 -18.97 -6.42
CA LEU A 39 2.52 -17.59 -5.98
C LEU A 39 3.30 -16.74 -7.02
N THR A 40 3.10 -16.97 -8.31
CA THR A 40 3.67 -16.14 -9.38
C THR A 40 3.12 -14.71 -9.37
N PHE A 41 2.02 -14.46 -8.66
CA PHE A 41 1.36 -13.17 -8.54
C PHE A 41 2.00 -12.20 -7.55
N GLU A 42 3.15 -12.51 -6.95
CA GLU A 42 3.81 -11.59 -6.01
C GLU A 42 4.07 -10.19 -6.58
N ALA A 43 4.47 -10.12 -7.86
CA ALA A 43 4.65 -8.85 -8.55
C ALA A 43 3.33 -8.13 -8.87
N ALA A 44 2.20 -8.84 -8.87
CA ALA A 44 0.87 -8.29 -9.11
C ALA A 44 0.21 -7.78 -7.81
N ILE A 45 0.62 -8.27 -6.63
CA ILE A 45 0.10 -7.82 -5.32
C ILE A 45 0.18 -6.28 -5.16
N PRO A 46 1.32 -5.62 -5.45
CA PRO A 46 1.42 -4.16 -5.39
C PRO A 46 0.43 -3.46 -6.31
N LEU A 47 0.20 -4.03 -7.50
CA LEU A 47 -0.67 -3.47 -8.53
C LEU A 47 -2.15 -3.54 -8.08
N ILE A 48 -2.57 -4.70 -7.56
CA ILE A 48 -3.92 -4.91 -6.99
C ILE A 48 -4.16 -3.94 -5.83
N TRP A 49 -3.23 -3.85 -4.88
CA TRP A 49 -3.37 -2.94 -3.75
C TRP A 49 -3.39 -1.47 -4.16
N THR A 50 -2.59 -1.08 -5.14
CA THR A 50 -2.64 0.28 -5.70
C THR A 50 -4.03 0.59 -6.24
N THR A 51 -4.64 -0.33 -7.00
CA THR A 51 -6.02 -0.17 -7.48
C THR A 51 -7.02 -0.05 -6.32
N VAL A 52 -6.94 -0.92 -5.31
CA VAL A 52 -7.82 -0.89 -4.14
C VAL A 52 -7.67 0.42 -3.36
N PHE A 53 -6.46 0.90 -3.14
CA PHE A 53 -6.21 2.16 -2.43
C PHE A 53 -6.73 3.37 -3.21
N ILE A 54 -6.59 3.37 -4.53
CA ILE A 54 -7.18 4.43 -5.37
C ILE A 54 -8.71 4.42 -5.23
N CYS A 55 -9.33 3.25 -5.33
CA CYS A 55 -10.78 3.12 -5.14
C CYS A 55 -11.22 3.57 -3.74
N GLY A 56 -10.47 3.20 -2.68
CA GLY A 56 -10.76 3.61 -1.31
C GLY A 56 -10.63 5.12 -1.09
N ALA A 57 -9.55 5.73 -1.60
CA ALA A 57 -9.34 7.17 -1.53
C ALA A 57 -10.43 7.93 -2.29
N TRP A 58 -10.85 7.41 -3.46
CA TRP A 58 -11.93 7.97 -4.26
C TRP A 58 -13.28 7.85 -3.55
N SER A 59 -13.56 6.70 -2.94
CA SER A 59 -14.76 6.50 -2.13
C SER A 59 -14.83 7.47 -0.95
N ALA A 60 -13.73 7.66 -0.23
CA ALA A 60 -13.64 8.59 0.90
C ALA A 60 -13.68 10.07 0.50
N TYR A 61 -13.46 10.37 -0.79
CA TYR A 61 -13.64 11.72 -1.33
C TYR A 61 -15.10 11.98 -1.73
N ILE A 62 -15.80 10.96 -2.21
CA ILE A 62 -17.21 11.06 -2.64
C ILE A 62 -18.18 11.09 -1.45
N VAL A 63 -17.92 10.29 -0.41
CA VAL A 63 -18.73 10.21 0.83
C VAL A 63 -18.32 11.31 1.80
#